data_AF-A0A819H9N2-F1
#
_entry.id   AF-A0A819H9N2-F1
#
_cell.length_a   1.000
_cell.length_b   1.000
_cell.length_c   1.000
_cell.angle_alpha   90.00
_cell.angle_beta   90.00
_cell.angle_gamma   90.00
#
_symmetry.space_group_name_H-M   'P 1'
#
loop_
_entity.id
_entity.type
_entity.pdbx_description
1 polymer ?
#
loop_
_entity_poly.entity_id
_entity_poly.type
_entity_poly.pdbx_seq_one_letter_code
_entity_poly.pdbx_strand_id
1 'polypeptide(L)'
;MFERASVILTENGLPSDAFQMQFTIYQNYNSRENQILQVSPWNTKGSSLRAFMNTIGPEGSWGNEAIEIGLWHAVKESETPESISQVILIADAPENSQADVSQKRASFGEAY
;
A
#
# COMPACT_ATOMS: atom_id res chain seq x y z
N MET A 1 13.78 0.45 -14.22
CA MET A 1 12.92 1.65 -14.39
C MET A 1 13.32 2.70 -13.37
N PHE A 2 13.35 2.34 -12.08
CA PHE A 2 13.88 3.17 -10.99
C PHE A 2 15.32 3.66 -11.24
N GLU A 3 16.20 2.76 -11.67
CA GLU A 3 17.61 3.09 -11.94
C GLU A 3 17.72 4.11 -13.08
N ARG A 4 16.90 3.94 -14.11
CA ARG A 4 16.82 4.89 -15.23
C ARG A 4 16.29 6.25 -14.78
N ALA A 5 15.30 6.29 -13.89
CA ALA A 5 14.79 7.55 -13.34
C ALA A 5 15.88 8.30 -12.55
N SER A 6 16.63 7.60 -11.69
CA SER A 6 17.75 8.22 -10.96
C SER A 6 18.85 8.74 -11.88
N VAL A 7 19.17 8.03 -12.97
CA VAL A 7 20.11 8.52 -14.00
C VAL A 7 19.60 9.80 -14.65
N ILE A 8 18.34 9.82 -15.09
CA ILE A 8 17.72 10.99 -15.73
C ILE A 8 17.71 12.19 -14.78
N LEU A 9 17.39 11.98 -13.50
CA LEU A 9 17.40 13.06 -12.49
C LEU A 9 18.81 13.66 -12.36
N THR A 10 19.81 12.81 -12.24
CA THR A 10 21.22 13.23 -12.13
C THR A 10 21.67 14.00 -13.39
N GLU A 11 21.31 13.52 -14.59
CA GLU A 11 21.60 14.20 -15.87
C GLU A 11 20.96 15.58 -15.97
N ASN A 12 19.86 15.82 -15.26
CA ASN A 12 19.16 17.11 -15.19
C ASN A 12 19.57 17.95 -13.96
N GLY A 13 20.62 17.56 -13.24
CA GLY A 13 21.13 18.29 -12.06
C GLY A 13 20.25 18.16 -10.82
N LEU A 14 19.34 17.18 -10.79
CA LEU A 14 18.49 16.88 -9.64
C LEU A 14 19.11 15.76 -8.78
N PRO A 15 18.82 15.72 -7.47
CA PRO A 15 19.23 14.61 -6.62
C PRO A 15 18.70 13.26 -7.16
N SER A 16 19.53 12.22 -7.09
CA SER A 16 19.15 10.88 -7.55
C SER A 16 17.98 10.26 -6.76
N ASP A 17 17.71 10.83 -5.58
CA ASP A 17 16.66 10.52 -4.61
C ASP A 17 15.61 11.64 -4.50
N ALA A 18 15.50 12.50 -5.52
CA ALA A 18 14.50 13.57 -5.58
C ALA A 18 13.04 13.06 -5.54
N PHE A 19 12.82 11.75 -5.63
CA PHE A 19 11.53 11.12 -5.33
C PHE A 19 11.73 9.83 -4.56
N GLN A 20 10.68 9.46 -3.84
CA GLN A 20 10.55 8.18 -3.17
C GLN A 20 9.20 7.58 -3.52
N MET A 21 9.11 6.25 -3.39
CA MET A 21 7.87 5.51 -3.53
C MET A 21 7.67 4.60 -2.33
N GLN A 22 6.42 4.37 -1.99
CA GLN A 22 5.98 3.40 -1.00
C GLN A 22 4.97 2.48 -1.67
N PHE A 23 5.07 1.19 -1.39
CA PHE A 23 4.07 0.20 -1.79
C PHE A 23 3.20 -0.12 -0.58
N THR A 24 1.89 0.00 -0.79
CA THR A 24 0.87 -0.28 0.21
C THR A 24 -0.04 -1.36 -0.34
N ILE A 25 -0.13 -2.47 0.39
CA ILE A 25 -1.01 -3.59 0.09
C ILE A 25 -2.15 -3.53 1.07
N TYR A 26 -3.36 -3.43 0.56
CA TYR A 26 -4.57 -3.65 1.34
C TYR A 26 -5.18 -4.99 0.94
N GLN A 27 -5.64 -5.74 1.92
CA GLN A 27 -6.27 -7.05 1.74
C GLN A 27 -7.60 -7.10 2.46
N ASN A 28 -8.37 -8.14 2.17
CA ASN A 28 -9.74 -8.30 2.61
C ASN A 28 -9.85 -8.41 4.15
N TYR A 29 -11.01 -8.06 4.71
CA TYR A 29 -11.24 -8.13 6.17
C TYR A 29 -11.34 -9.54 6.75
N ASN A 30 -11.27 -10.57 5.91
CA ASN A 30 -11.02 -11.94 6.31
C ASN A 30 -9.53 -12.33 6.21
N SER A 31 -8.65 -11.35 6.34
CA SER A 31 -7.21 -11.54 6.55
C SER A 31 -6.88 -11.24 8.02
N ARG A 32 -5.72 -11.70 8.50
CA ARG A 32 -5.25 -11.31 9.84
C ARG A 32 -5.06 -9.79 9.92
N GLU A 33 -5.25 -9.22 11.11
CA GLU A 33 -5.13 -7.77 11.32
C GLU A 33 -3.84 -7.17 10.73
N ASN A 34 -2.70 -7.84 10.95
CA ASN A 34 -1.39 -7.42 10.46
C ASN A 34 -1.15 -7.67 8.95
N GLN A 35 -2.15 -8.20 8.25
CA GLN A 35 -2.09 -8.55 6.83
C GLN A 35 -3.11 -7.76 6.01
N ILE A 36 -4.15 -7.20 6.65
CA ILE A 36 -5.10 -6.26 6.05
C ILE A 36 -4.39 -5.04 5.46
N LEU A 37 -3.37 -4.51 6.13
CA LEU A 37 -2.57 -3.40 5.64
C LEU A 37 -1.08 -3.72 5.81
N GLN A 38 -0.35 -3.76 4.70
CA GLN A 38 1.10 -3.93 4.69
C GLN A 38 1.73 -2.79 3.91
N VAL A 39 2.74 -2.16 4.50
CA VAL A 39 3.32 -0.92 3.99
C VAL A 39 4.83 -1.07 3.90
N SER A 40 5.41 -0.77 2.74
CA SER A 40 6.86 -0.69 2.60
C SER A 40 7.39 0.62 3.21
N PRO A 41 8.67 0.68 3.60
CA PRO A 41 9.32 1.97 3.80
C PRO A 41 9.30 2.78 2.50
N TRP A 42 9.30 4.12 2.61
CA TRP A 42 9.59 5.00 1.49
C TRP A 42 10.99 4.69 0.94
N ASN A 43 11.10 4.53 -0.38
CA ASN A 43 12.36 4.18 -1.01
C ASN A 43 12.49 4.70 -2.44
N THR A 44 13.70 5.08 -2.82
CA THR A 44 14.06 5.41 -4.21
C THR A 44 14.57 4.17 -4.97
N LYS A 45 15.10 3.16 -4.26
CA LYS A 45 15.71 1.98 -4.89
C LYS A 45 14.65 0.94 -5.21
N GLY A 46 14.51 0.64 -6.50
CA GLY A 46 13.60 -0.41 -6.99
C GLY A 46 13.89 -1.79 -6.40
N SER A 47 15.14 -2.09 -6.03
CA SER A 47 15.51 -3.35 -5.37
C SER A 47 14.85 -3.52 -4.00
N SER A 48 14.75 -2.46 -3.21
CA SER A 48 14.12 -2.49 -1.88
C SER A 48 12.60 -2.70 -1.99
N LEU A 49 11.97 -2.00 -2.93
CA LEU A 49 10.54 -2.17 -3.20
C LEU A 49 10.22 -3.56 -3.76
N ARG A 50 11.09 -4.11 -4.61
CA ARG A 50 10.97 -5.50 -5.08
C ARG A 50 11.14 -6.51 -3.95
N ALA A 51 12.09 -6.28 -3.05
CA ALA A 51 12.28 -7.14 -1.89
C ALA A 51 11.03 -7.17 -1.00
N PHE A 52 10.39 -6.02 -0.77
CA PHE A 52 9.08 -5.95 -0.11
C PHE A 52 8.01 -6.73 -0.89
N MET A 53 7.86 -6.51 -2.20
CA MET A 53 6.86 -7.26 -2.98
C MET A 53 7.06 -8.78 -2.96
N ASN A 54 8.30 -9.25 -2.83
CA ASN A 54 8.60 -10.68 -2.71
C ASN A 54 8.13 -11.29 -1.37
N THR A 55 7.85 -10.48 -0.34
CA THR A 55 7.26 -10.95 0.91
C THR A 55 5.74 -10.97 0.87
N ILE A 56 5.12 -10.36 -0.15
CA ILE A 56 3.67 -10.26 -0.26
C ILE A 56 3.13 -11.51 -0.93
N GLY A 57 2.21 -12.19 -0.25
CA GLY A 57 1.40 -13.28 -0.77
C GLY A 57 -0.09 -12.93 -0.73
N PRO A 58 -0.94 -13.68 -1.46
CA PRO A 58 -2.38 -13.57 -1.33
C PRO A 58 -2.83 -14.05 0.05
N GLU A 59 -3.58 -13.23 0.78
CA GLU A 59 -4.26 -13.58 2.02
C GLU A 59 -5.70 -13.07 2.00
N GLY A 60 -6.60 -13.80 2.69
CA GLY A 60 -8.03 -13.61 2.52
C GLY A 60 -8.50 -13.96 1.11
N SER A 61 -9.75 -13.57 0.81
CA SER A 61 -10.39 -13.54 -0.52
C SER A 61 -11.88 -13.76 -0.31
N TRP A 62 -12.69 -12.71 -0.32
CA TRP A 62 -14.17 -12.78 -0.30
C TRP A 62 -14.76 -11.60 -1.09
N GLY A 63 -14.35 -11.42 -2.35
CA GLY A 63 -14.88 -10.37 -3.22
C GLY A 63 -14.31 -9.00 -2.89
N ASN A 64 -15.13 -8.07 -2.41
CA ASN A 64 -14.73 -6.68 -2.14
C ASN A 64 -13.54 -6.58 -1.19
N GLU A 65 -12.68 -5.58 -1.40
CA GLU A 65 -11.38 -5.41 -0.73
C GLU A 65 -11.38 -4.22 0.23
N ALA A 66 -10.41 -4.18 1.16
CA ALA A 66 -10.30 -3.11 2.16
C ALA A 66 -9.61 -1.84 1.61
N ILE A 67 -10.06 -1.38 0.44
CA ILE A 67 -9.50 -0.21 -0.26
C ILE A 67 -9.48 1.05 0.61
N GLU A 68 -10.49 1.24 1.46
CA GLU A 68 -10.62 2.37 2.36
C GLU A 68 -9.48 2.43 3.39
N ILE A 69 -8.90 1.28 3.77
CA ILE A 69 -7.74 1.24 4.67
C ILE A 69 -6.48 1.73 3.94
N GLY A 70 -6.31 1.36 2.67
CA GLY A 70 -5.25 1.89 1.83
C GLY A 70 -5.35 3.41 1.62
N LEU A 71 -6.57 3.91 1.40
CA LEU A 71 -6.82 5.35 1.27
C LEU A 71 -6.66 6.11 2.60
N TRP A 72 -7.08 5.51 3.72
CA TRP A 72 -6.85 6.07 5.05
C TRP A 72 -5.36 6.22 5.35
N HIS A 73 -4.56 5.21 5.01
CA HIS A 73 -3.10 5.29 5.10
C HIS A 73 -2.54 6.43 4.23
N ALA A 74 -3.00 6.56 2.99
CA ALA A 74 -2.59 7.66 2.12
C ALA A 74 -2.92 9.05 2.72
N VAL A 75 -4.11 9.21 3.33
CA VAL A 75 -4.46 10.44 4.05
C VAL A 75 -3.49 10.70 5.20
N LYS A 76 -3.15 9.68 5.99
CA LYS A 76 -2.16 9.81 7.08
C LYS A 76 -0.79 10.24 6.57
N GLU A 77 -0.30 9.65 5.48
CA GLU A 77 0.97 10.03 4.86
C GLU A 77 0.91 11.46 4.27
N SER A 78 -0.25 11.92 3.81
CA SER A 78 -0.42 13.31 3.32
C SER A 78 -0.31 14.38 4.42
N GLU A 79 -0.56 13.99 5.68
CA GLU A 79 -0.45 14.87 6.84
C GLU A 79 1.00 14.99 7.36
N THR A 80 1.95 14.23 6.80
CA THR A 80 3.37 14.29 7.17
C THR A 80 4.07 15.51 6.56
N PRO A 81 5.20 15.99 7.13
CA PRO A 81 5.96 17.10 6.55
C PRO A 81 6.45 16.83 5.12
N GLU A 82 6.79 15.58 4.81
CA GLU A 82 7.24 15.10 3.51
C GLU A 82 6.09 14.77 2.54
N SER A 83 4.84 15.01 2.96
CA SER A 83 3.55 14.89 2.26
C SER A 83 3.53 14.22 0.89
N ILE A 84 2.68 13.19 0.75
CA ILE A 84 2.51 12.50 -0.53
C ILE A 84 2.00 13.44 -1.63
N SER A 85 2.63 13.38 -2.79
CA SER A 85 2.25 14.19 -3.95
C SER A 85 1.27 13.47 -4.89
N GLN A 86 1.27 12.13 -4.89
CA GLN A 86 0.48 11.33 -5.81
C GLN A 86 0.16 9.96 -5.23
N VAL A 87 -1.05 9.46 -5.55
CA VAL A 87 -1.49 8.09 -5.26
C VAL A 87 -1.79 7.39 -6.59
N ILE A 88 -1.25 6.19 -6.77
CA ILE A 88 -1.61 5.29 -7.87
C ILE A 88 -2.34 4.10 -7.25
N LEU A 89 -3.65 4.05 -7.46
CA LEU A 89 -4.50 2.97 -6.98
C LEU A 89 -4.59 1.87 -8.04
N ILE A 90 -4.32 0.62 -7.65
CA ILE A 90 -4.49 -0.57 -8.49
C ILE A 90 -5.47 -1.48 -7.76
N ALA A 91 -6.69 -1.60 -8.30
CA ALA A 91 -7.77 -2.38 -7.71
C ALA A 91 -8.60 -3.05 -8.80
N ASP A 92 -9.09 -4.26 -8.54
CA ASP A 92 -10.02 -5.01 -9.39
C ASP A 92 -11.41 -5.19 -8.76
N ALA A 93 -11.58 -4.85 -7.48
CA ALA A 93 -12.82 -4.93 -6.72
C ALA A 93 -13.11 -3.64 -5.93
N PRO A 94 -14.40 -3.32 -5.64
CA PRO A 94 -14.80 -2.16 -4.85
C PRO A 94 -14.62 -2.39 -3.33
N GLU A 95 -14.97 -1.37 -2.53
CA GLU A 95 -14.93 -1.40 -1.07
C GLU A 95 -15.96 -2.33 -0.44
N ASN A 96 -15.70 -2.74 0.79
CA ASN A 96 -16.66 -3.49 1.60
C ASN A 96 -17.76 -2.58 2.15
N SER A 97 -19.01 -3.06 2.19
CA SER A 97 -20.03 -2.41 3.00
C SER A 97 -19.75 -2.63 4.50
N GLN A 98 -20.29 -1.77 5.37
CA GLN A 98 -20.12 -1.92 6.83
C GLN A 98 -20.59 -3.29 7.34
N ALA A 99 -21.61 -3.87 6.71
CA ALA A 99 -22.11 -5.20 7.03
C ALA A 99 -21.09 -6.29 6.63
N ASP A 100 -20.48 -6.17 5.45
CA ASP A 100 -19.43 -7.09 4.99
C ASP A 100 -18.22 -7.06 5.91
N VAL A 101 -17.78 -5.86 6.33
CA VAL A 101 -16.66 -5.69 7.28
C VAL A 101 -16.95 -6.46 8.57
N SER A 102 -18.13 -6.24 9.15
CA SER A 102 -18.55 -6.89 10.40
C SER A 102 -18.59 -8.42 10.26
N GLN A 103 -19.16 -8.92 9.16
CA GLN A 103 -19.27 -10.34 8.88
C GLN A 103 -17.90 -11.00 8.66
N LYS A 104 -17.03 -10.37 7.86
CA LYS A 104 -15.70 -10.89 7.51
C LYS A 104 -14.78 -10.95 8.72
N ARG A 105 -14.79 -9.92 9.57
CA ARG A 105 -14.00 -9.90 10.80
C ARG A 105 -14.45 -10.98 11.80
N ALA A 106 -15.76 -11.22 11.90
CA ALA A 106 -16.30 -12.27 12.78
C ALA A 106 -15.79 -13.68 12.42
N SER A 107 -15.35 -13.93 11.18
CA SER A 107 -14.86 -15.24 10.73
C SER A 107 -13.58 -15.71 11.43
N PHE A 108 -12.79 -14.80 12.02
CA PHE A 108 -11.59 -15.14 12.80
C PHE A 108 -11.84 -15.27 14.31
N GLY A 109 -13.10 -15.11 14.76
CA GLY A 109 -13.42 -15.09 16.19
C GLY A 109 -12.87 -13.88 16.93
N GLU A 110 -12.42 -12.86 16.19
CA GLU A 110 -11.92 -11.61 16.73
C GLU A 110 -13.10 -10.67 17.01
N ALA A 111 -13.26 -10.25 18.26
CA ALA A 111 -14.22 -9.24 18.69
C ALA A 111 -13.47 -7.91 18.85
N TYR A 112 -13.70 -6.97 17.93
CA TYR A 112 -13.20 -5.60 18.02
C TYR A 112 -14.36 -4.62 17.87
#